data_AF-A0A4V1SP78-F1
#
_entry.id   AF-A0A4V1SP78-F1
#
_cell.length_a   1.000
_cell.length_b   1.000
_cell.length_c   1.000
_cell.angle_alpha   90.00
_cell.angle_beta   90.00
_cell.angle_gamma   90.00
#
_symmetry.space_group_name_H-M   'P 1'
#
loop_
_entity.id
_entity.type
_entity.pdbx_description
1 polymer ?
#
loop_
_entity_poly.entity_id
_entity_poly.type
_entity_poly.pdbx_seq_one_letter_code
_entity_poly.pdbx_strand_id
1 'polypeptide(L)' 'MNCIEVAKSMQLFLDEELPFQQVETVQLHVATCSVCQEKLKSEQVFRQTLKEKISRKTATDTILDHVKTAIYAHEVV' A
#
# COMPACT_ATOMS: atom_id res chain seq x y z
N MET A 1 -15.02 8.90 13.49
CA MET A 1 -14.47 7.54 13.58
C MET A 1 -13.52 7.47 14.76
N ASN A 2 -13.63 6.45 15.61
CA ASN A 2 -12.75 6.24 16.76
C ASN A 2 -11.59 5.27 16.43
N CYS A 3 -10.64 5.11 17.35
CA CYS A 3 -9.46 4.25 17.13
C CYS A 3 -9.82 2.78 16.86
N ILE A 4 -10.92 2.27 17.44
CA ILE A 4 -11.37 0.89 17.24
C ILE A 4 -11.87 0.69 15.81
N GLU A 5 -12.65 1.64 15.30
CA GLU A 5 -13.15 1.63 13.94
C GLU A 5 -12.00 1.75 12.94
N VAL A 6 -11.07 2.69 13.15
CA VAL A 6 -9.88 2.84 12.30
C VAL A 6 -9.03 1.58 12.31
N ALA A 7 -8.84 0.94 13.46
CA ALA A 7 -8.11 -0.31 13.57
C ALA A 7 -8.75 -1.45 12.76
N LYS A 8 -10.10 -1.49 12.66
CA LYS A 8 -10.82 -2.49 11.85
C LYS A 8 -10.69 -2.19 10.36
N SER A 9 -10.71 -0.92 9.97
CA SER A 9 -10.59 -0.49 8.58
C SER A 9 -9.14 -0.41 8.07
N MET A 10 -8.14 -0.59 8.95
CA MET A 10 -6.72 -0.37 8.64
C MET A 10 -6.18 -1.26 7.52
N GLN A 11 -6.54 -2.55 7.51
CA GLN A 11 -6.05 -3.47 6.46
C GLN A 11 -6.67 -3.12 5.10
N LEU A 12 -7.99 -2.91 5.06
CA LEU A 12 -8.70 -2.45 3.86
C LEU A 12 -8.15 -1.12 3.34
N PHE A 13 -7.79 -0.20 4.26
CA PHE A 13 -7.14 1.06 3.90
C PHE A 13 -5.77 0.84 3.25
N LEU A 14 -4.96 -0.07 3.78
CA LEU A 14 -3.63 -0.40 3.27
C LEU A 14 -3.65 -1.20 1.96
N ASP A 15 -4.72 -1.95 1.71
CA ASP A 15 -4.95 -2.71 0.48
C ASP A 15 -5.68 -1.91 -0.59
N GLU A 16 -5.99 -0.63 -0.32
CA GLU A 16 -6.76 0.28 -1.20
C GLU A 16 -8.19 -0.23 -1.52
N GLU A 17 -8.73 -1.12 -0.69
CA GLU A 17 -10.07 -1.70 -0.81
C GLU A 17 -11.13 -0.98 0.04
N LEU A 18 -10.72 0.07 0.77
CA LEU A 18 -11.63 0.82 1.62
C LEU A 18 -12.53 1.75 0.77
N PRO A 19 -13.86 1.82 1.04
CA PRO A 19 -14.74 2.72 0.31
C PRO A 19 -14.28 4.17 0.41
N PHE A 20 -14.38 4.92 -0.71
CA PHE A 20 -13.89 6.30 -0.82
C PHE A 20 -14.33 7.22 0.34
N GLN A 21 -15.58 7.12 0.76
CA GLN A 21 -16.14 7.91 1.87
C GLN A 21 -15.44 7.66 3.22
N GLN A 22 -14.88 6.46 3.42
CA GLN A 22 -14.18 6.08 4.65
C GLN A 22 -12.68 6.36 4.58
N VAL A 23 -12.10 6.46 3.38
CA VAL A 23 -10.67 6.75 3.17
C VAL A 23 -10.29 8.09 3.81
N GLU A 24 -11.03 9.16 3.48
CA GLU A 24 -10.76 10.50 4.03
C GLU A 24 -10.89 10.52 5.55
N THR A 25 -11.89 9.82 6.09
CA THR A 25 -12.14 9.74 7.53
C THR A 25 -11.00 9.02 8.27
N VAL A 26 -10.50 7.91 7.70
CA VAL A 26 -9.35 7.18 8.26
C VAL A 26 -8.08 8.03 8.16
N GLN A 27 -7.82 8.68 7.02
CA GLN A 27 -6.67 9.56 6.83
C GLN A 27 -6.64 10.69 7.87
N LEU A 28 -7.76 11.38 8.06
CA LEU A 28 -7.87 12.47 9.02
C LEU A 28 -7.62 12.00 10.46
N HIS A 29 -8.16 10.83 10.84
CA HIS A 29 -7.93 10.27 12.16
C HIS A 29 -6.47 9.88 12.37
N VAL A 30 -5.86 9.19 11.40
CA VAL A 30 -4.46 8.76 11.50
C VAL A 30 -3.51 9.96 11.55
N ALA A 31 -3.84 11.07 10.88
CA ALA A 31 -3.05 12.30 10.93
C ALA A 31 -3.07 12.99 12.30
N THR A 32 -4.09 12.73 13.13
CA THR A 32 -4.29 13.42 14.42
C THR A 32 -4.12 12.50 15.64
N CYS A 33 -4.15 11.18 15.45
CA CYS A 33 -4.01 10.20 16.52
C CYS A 33 -2.66 9.46 16.43
N SER A 34 -1.78 9.75 17.39
CA SER A 34 -0.44 9.13 17.48
C SER A 34 -0.48 7.60 17.53
N VAL A 35 -1.43 7.02 18.27
CA VAL A 35 -1.60 5.57 18.39
C VAL A 35 -1.93 4.92 17.03
N CYS A 36 -2.85 5.52 16.29
CA CYS A 36 -3.23 5.02 14.96
C CYS A 36 -2.13 5.27 13.91
N GLN A 37 -1.37 6.35 14.05
CA GLN A 37 -0.21 6.65 13.23
C GLN A 37 0.91 5.62 13.42
N GLU A 38 1.26 5.30 14.66
CA GLU A 38 2.26 4.27 14.97
C GLU A 38 1.80 2.90 14.46
N LYS A 39 0.52 2.56 14.65
CA LYS A 39 -0.04 1.32 14.14
C LYS A 39 0.06 1.22 12.62
N LEU A 40 -0.35 2.26 11.89
CA LEU A 40 -0.23 2.31 10.42
C LEU A 40 1.23 2.11 9.99
N LYS A 41 2.17 2.82 10.63
CA LYS A 41 3.59 2.70 10.33
C LYS A 41 4.11 1.27 10.57
N SER A 42 3.70 0.63 11.66
CA SER A 42 4.10 -0.74 11.98
C SER A 42 3.62 -1.75 10.93
N GLU A 43 2.39 -1.60 10.45
CA GLU A 43 1.80 -2.44 9.41
C GLU A 43 2.52 -2.24 8.05
N GLN A 44 2.87 -0.99 7.71
CA GLN A 44 3.64 -0.69 6.51
C GLN A 44 5.04 -1.33 6.54
N VAL A 45 5.74 -1.23 7.68
CA VAL A 45 7.06 -1.85 7.87
C VAL A 45 6.95 -3.37 7.79
N PHE A 46 5.91 -3.96 8.38
CA PHE A 46 5.66 -5.40 8.29
C PHE A 46 5.45 -5.84 6.84
N ARG A 47 4.58 -5.14 6.10
CA ARG A 47 4.32 -5.40 4.66
C ARG A 47 5.59 -5.27 3.82
N GLN A 48 6.41 -4.26 4.08
CA GLN A 48 7.71 -4.10 3.40
C GLN A 48 8.64 -5.28 3.71
N THR A 49 8.75 -5.66 4.99
CA THR A 49 9.58 -6.78 5.42
C THR A 49 9.15 -8.09 4.76
N LEU A 50 7.84 -8.33 4.63
CA LEU A 50 7.31 -9.48 3.89
C LEU A 50 7.67 -9.40 2.40
N LYS A 51 7.55 -8.23 1.76
CA LYS A 51 7.95 -8.02 0.35
C LYS A 51 9.43 -8.25 0.08
N GLU A 52 10.28 -8.09 1.09
CA GLU A 52 11.73 -8.31 1.02
C GLU A 52 12.11 -9.77 1.31
N LYS A 53 11.48 -10.39 2.31
CA LYS A 53 11.83 -11.74 2.78
C LYS A 53 11.12 -12.86 2.03
N ILE A 54 9.91 -12.62 1.53
CA ILE A 54 9.23 -13.60 0.68
C ILE A 54 9.95 -13.58 -0.67
N SER A 55 10.72 -14.65 -0.93
CA SER A 55 11.48 -14.84 -2.16
C SER A 55 10.60 -14.53 -3.37
N ARG A 56 10.88 -13.40 -4.02
CA ARG A 56 10.22 -13.06 -5.27
C ARG A 56 10.70 -14.09 -6.28
N LYS A 57 9.78 -14.86 -6.84
CA LYS A 57 10.03 -15.45 -8.16
C LYS A 57 10.35 -14.26 -9.06
N THR A 58 11.61 -14.14 -9.47
CA THR A 58 12.04 -13.13 -10.42
C THR A 58 11.09 -13.21 -11.61
N ALA A 59 10.52 -12.07 -12.00
CA ALA A 59 9.83 -11.99 -13.28
C ALA A 59 10.82 -12.51 -14.33
N THR A 60 10.39 -13.46 -15.15
CA THR A 60 11.25 -14.00 -16.21
C THR A 60 11.71 -12.85 -17.09
N ASP A 61 12.93 -12.94 -17.62
CA ASP A 61 13.55 -11.87 -18.41
C ASP A 61 12.63 -11.39 -19.54
N THR A 62 11.80 -12.28 -20.09
CA THR A 62 10.77 -11.96 -21.09
C THR A 62 9.74 -10.94 -20.62
N ILE A 63 9.26 -11.02 -19.38
CA ILE A 63 8.29 -10.06 -18.83
C ILE A 63 8.95 -8.70 -18.61
N LEU A 64 10.19 -8.69 -18.11
CA LEU A 64 10.96 -7.47 -17.91
C LEU A 64 11.23 -6.75 -19.24
N ASP A 65 11.59 -7.48 -20.29
CA ASP A 65 11.83 -6.91 -21.61
C ASP A 65 10.55 -6.40 -22.28
N HIS A 66 9.42 -7.09 -22.11
CA HIS A 66 8.12 -6.59 -22.58
C HIS A 66 7.71 -5.29 -21.86
N VAL A 67 7.89 -5.21 -20.54
CA VAL A 67 7.58 -3.99 -19.78
C VAL A 67 8.49 -2.84 -20.20
N LYS A 68 9.80 -3.07 -20.34
CA LYS A 68 10.74 -2.04 -20.83
C LYS A 68 10.35 -1.53 -22.21
N THR A 69 10.04 -2.43 -23.14
CA THR A 69 9.64 -2.07 -24.51
C THR A 69 8.37 -1.23 -24.52
N ALA A 70 7.38 -1.59 -23.68
CA ALA A 70 6.14 -0.83 -23.56
C ALA A 70 6.36 0.58 -22.96
N ILE A 71 7.26 0.71 -21.97
CA ILE A 71 7.59 2.02 -21.38
C ILE A 71 8.30 2.92 -22.40
N TYR A 72 9.32 2.42 -23.10
CA TYR A 72 10.05 3.22 -24.11
C TYR A 72 9.19 3.58 -25.33
N ALA A 73 8.19 2.76 -25.68
CA ALA A 73 7.23 3.09 -26.73
C ALA A 73 6.31 4.27 -26.37
N HIS A 74 6.12 4.56 -25.07
CA HIS A 74 5.30 5.67 -24.58
C HIS A 74 6.08 6.96 -24.29
N GLU A 75 7.42 6.95 -24.29
CA GLU A 75 8.26 8.15 -24.12
C GLU A 75 8.57 8.88 -25.45
N VAL A 76 8.08 8.38 -26.59
CA VAL A 76 8.25 8.98 -27.92
C VAL A 76 6.91 9.51 -28.45
N VAL A 77 6.26 10.43 -27.73
CA VAL A 77 5.27 11.39 -28.25
C VAL A 77 5.35 12.69 -27.47
#